data_AF-A0A143HKC7-F1
#
_entry.id   AF-A0A143HKC7-F1
#
_cell.length_a   1.000
_cell.length_b   1.000
_cell.length_c   1.000
_cell.angle_alpha   90.00
_cell.angle_beta   90.00
_cell.angle_gamma   90.00
#
_symmetry.space_group_name_H-M   'P 1'
#
loop_
_entity.id
_entity.type
_entity.pdbx_description
1 polymer ?
#
loop_
_entity_poly.entity_id
_entity_poly.type
_entity_poly.pdbx_seq_one_letter_code
_entity_poly.pdbx_strand_id
1 'polypeptide(L)' 'MYVCICKGITDRQIKEAVYDGSTSVKALRRHLGVSSQCGRCAQLAREIIDETMAGGMMTAGNSRLFYSAS' A
#
# COMPACT_ATOMS: atom_id res chain seq x y z
N MET A 1 2.10 5.67 6.62
CA MET A 1 2.77 6.47 5.56
C MET A 1 1.79 6.90 4.45
N TYR A 2 2.10 7.97 3.71
CA TYR A 2 1.38 8.27 2.46
C TYR A 2 1.78 7.27 1.37
N VAL A 3 0.77 6.66 0.75
CA VAL A 3 0.94 5.69 -0.32
C VAL A 3 0.60 6.33 -1.68
N CYS A 4 -0.47 7.13 -1.74
CA CYS A 4 -0.85 7.86 -2.96
C CYS A 4 -0.74 9.37 -2.73
N ILE A 5 0.36 9.98 -3.20
CA ILE A 5 0.59 11.42 -3.06
C ILE A 5 -0.44 12.24 -3.84
N CYS A 6 -0.75 11.80 -5.07
CA CYS A 6 -1.77 12.40 -5.94
C CYS A 6 -3.13 12.62 -5.27
N LYS A 7 -3.52 11.74 -4.35
CA LYS A 7 -4.84 11.75 -3.71
C LYS A 7 -4.77 11.89 -2.19
N GLY A 8 -3.57 12.07 -1.62
CA GLY A 8 -3.36 12.16 -0.18
C GLY A 8 -3.82 10.91 0.59
N ILE A 9 -3.61 9.72 0.04
CA ILE A 9 -4.10 8.47 0.66
C ILE A 9 -2.97 7.79 1.44
N THR A 10 -3.25 7.40 2.67
CA THR A 10 -2.34 6.74 3.59
C THR A 10 -2.51 5.22 3.60
N ASP A 11 -1.48 4.52 4.07
CA ASP A 11 -1.52 3.09 4.38
C ASP A 11 -2.64 2.73 5.36
N ARG A 12 -2.89 3.55 6.39
CA ARG A 12 -3.96 3.31 7.37
C ARG A 12 -5.32 3.28 6.69
N GLN A 13 -5.60 4.25 5.81
CA GLN A 13 -6.84 4.31 5.04
C GLN A 13 -6.98 3.11 4.09
N ILE A 14 -5.88 2.65 3.49
CA ILE A 14 -5.89 1.44 2.65
C ILE A 14 -6.24 0.22 3.50
N LYS A 15 -5.59 0.04 4.66
CA LYS A 15 -5.83 -1.07 5.58
C LYS A 15 -7.28 -1.10 6.06
N GLU A 16 -7.81 0.05 6.49
CA GLU A 16 -9.23 0.21 6.87
C GLU A 16 -10.16 -0.21 5.72
N ALA A 17 -9.93 0.30 4.50
CA ALA A 17 -10.74 -0.08 3.36
C ALA A 17 -10.65 -1.58 3.01
N VAL A 18 -9.49 -2.22 3.25
CA VAL A 18 -9.32 -3.67 3.08
C VAL A 18 -10.13 -4.45 4.13
N TYR A 19 -10.14 -4.02 5.39
CA TYR A 19 -11.00 -4.60 6.43
C TYR A 19 -12.49 -4.43 6.10
N ASP A 20 -12.86 -3.34 5.43
CA ASP A 20 -14.21 -3.11 4.89
C ASP A 20 -14.50 -3.91 3.60
N GLY A 21 -13.59 -4.78 3.17
CA GLY A 21 -13.77 -5.70 2.03
C GLY A 21 -13.17 -5.23 0.70
N SER A 22 -12.43 -4.12 0.66
CA SER A 22 -11.76 -3.64 -0.56
C SER A 22 -10.46 -4.41 -0.85
N THR A 23 -10.58 -5.68 -1.22
CA THR A 23 -9.47 -6.64 -1.40
C THR A 23 -8.75 -6.56 -2.76
N SER A 24 -8.81 -5.42 -3.45
CA SER A 24 -8.07 -5.23 -4.71
C SER A 24 -7.80 -3.76 -5.00
N VAL A 25 -6.75 -3.47 -5.77
CA VAL A 25 -6.45 -2.09 -6.21
C VAL A 25 -7.61 -1.49 -7.01
N LYS A 26 -8.36 -2.31 -7.77
CA LYS A 26 -9.57 -1.84 -8.48
C LYS A 26 -10.67 -1.43 -7.50
N ALA A 27 -10.85 -2.18 -6.41
CA ALA A 27 -11.80 -1.82 -5.35
C ALA A 27 -11.34 -0.55 -4.61
N LEU A 28 -10.08 -0.47 -4.18
CA LEU A 28 -9.52 0.73 -3.55
C LEU A 28 -9.58 1.96 -4.46
N ARG A 29 -9.39 1.81 -5.76
CA ARG A 29 -9.54 2.91 -6.72
C ARG A 29 -10.96 3.46 -6.74
N ARG A 30 -11.98 2.58 -6.69
CA ARG A 30 -13.38 3.01 -6.62
C ARG A 30 -13.73 3.64 -5.28
N HIS A 31 -13.20 3.09 -4.18
CA HIS A 31 -13.55 3.52 -2.83
C HIS A 31 -12.78 4.77 -2.38
N LEU A 32 -11.46 4.77 -2.52
CA LEU A 32 -10.57 5.83 -2.02
C LEU A 32 -9.97 6.71 -3.12
N GLY A 33 -10.05 6.29 -4.38
CA GLY A 33 -9.35 6.96 -5.49
C GLY A 33 -7.88 6.56 -5.64
N VAL A 34 -7.40 5.52 -4.95
CA VAL A 34 -6.03 4.99 -5.12
C VAL A 34 -5.71 4.75 -6.60
N SER A 35 -4.53 5.18 -7.03
CA SER A 35 -4.03 4.99 -8.40
C SER A 35 -4.90 5.60 -9.50
N SER A 36 -5.83 6.50 -9.17
CA SER A 36 -6.74 7.13 -10.13
C SER A 36 -6.10 8.21 -11.01
N GLN A 37 -4.95 8.75 -10.61
CA GLN A 37 -4.19 9.77 -11.36
C GLN A 37 -2.95 9.16 -12.04
N CYS A 38 -1.75 9.28 -11.43
CA CYS A 38 -0.51 8.88 -12.08
C CYS A 38 -0.21 7.37 -12.01
N GLY A 39 -0.95 6.61 -11.20
CA GLY A 39 -0.81 5.16 -11.08
C GLY A 39 0.44 4.63 -10.36
N ARG A 40 1.43 5.48 -10.02
CA ARG A 40 2.73 5.04 -9.45
C ARG A 40 2.61 4.30 -8.12
N CYS A 41 1.56 4.58 -7.35
CA CYS A 41 1.30 3.92 -6.07
C CYS A 41 0.66 2.52 -6.19
N ALA A 42 0.32 2.06 -7.41
CA ALA A 42 -0.48 0.85 -7.60
C ALA A 42 0.19 -0.42 -7.07
N GLN A 43 1.51 -0.55 -7.24
CA GLN A 43 2.26 -1.70 -6.74
C GLN A 43 2.27 -1.71 -5.21
N LEU A 44 2.69 -0.60 -4.58
CA LEU A 44 2.72 -0.48 -3.12
C LEU A 44 1.33 -0.67 -2.48
N ALA A 45 0.27 -0.14 -3.11
CA ALA A 45 -1.09 -0.36 -2.62
C ALA A 45 -1.50 -1.84 -2.68
N ARG A 46 -1.03 -2.60 -3.69
CA ARG A 46 -1.26 -4.05 -3.77
C ARG A 46 -0.49 -4.81 -2.69
N GLU A 47 0.79 -4.48 -2.48
CA GLU A 47 1.60 -5.07 -1.40
C GLU A 47 0.92 -4.89 -0.03
N ILE A 48 0.40 -3.69 0.26
CA ILE A 48 -0.35 -3.45 1.50
C ILE A 48 -1.63 -4.29 1.57
N ILE A 49 -2.38 -4.45 0.47
CA ILE A 49 -3.56 -5.35 0.45
C ILE A 49 -3.14 -6.76 0.82
N ASP A 50 -2.11 -7.29 0.16
CA ASP A 50 -1.65 -8.66 0.32
C ASP A 50 -1.15 -8.89 1.77
N GLU A 51 -0.35 -7.97 2.31
CA GLU A 51 0.10 -7.99 3.72
C GLU A 51 -1.05 -7.94 4.73
N THR A 52 -2.06 -7.10 4.46
CA THR A 52 -3.22 -6.92 5.34
C THR A 52 -4.09 -8.19 5.34
N MET A 53 -4.27 -8.81 4.18
CA MET A 53 -5.04 -10.05 4.04
C MET A 53 -4.30 -11.27 4.57
N ALA A 54 -2.97 -11.29 4.50
CA ALA A 54 -2.14 -12.38 5.04
C ALA A 54 -2.04 -12.38 6.58
N GLY A 55 -2.70 -11.46 7.28
CA GLY A 55 -2.71 -11.42 8.75
C GLY A 55 -1.43 -10.90 9.39
N GLY A 56 -0.65 -10.08 8.66
CA GLY A 56 0.51 -9.38 9.24
C GLY A 56 1.79 -10.21 9.33
N MET A 57 2.11 -11.03 8.33
CA MET A 57 3.45 -11.63 8.23
C MET A 57 4.43 -10.60 7.65
N MET A 58 5.41 -10.17 8.45
CA MET A 58 6.49 -9.29 8.03
C MET A 58 7.30 -9.94 6.89
N THR A 59 7.36 -9.32 5.72
CA THR A 59 8.43 -9.59 4.76
C THR A 59 9.63 -8.73 5.13
N ALA A 60 10.54 -9.33 5.88
CA ALA A 60 11.90 -8.82 6.03
C ALA A 60 12.54 -8.73 4.63
N GLY A 61 12.55 -7.54 4.04
CA GLY A 61 12.90 -7.37 2.62
C GLY A 61 13.35 -5.96 2.26
N ASN A 62 14.53 -5.59 2.75
CA ASN A 62 15.45 -4.59 2.18
C ASN A 62 15.18 -3.09 2.40
N SER A 63 15.77 -2.52 3.47
CA SER A 63 16.07 -1.07 3.57
C SER A 63 17.25 -0.73 4.49
N ARG A 64 18.25 -1.61 4.66
CA ARG A 64 19.48 -1.30 5.44
C ARG A 64 20.80 -1.84 4.88
N LEU A 65 20.85 -2.21 3.60
CA LEU A 65 22.10 -2.65 2.95
C LEU A 65 22.91 -1.54 2.24
N PHE A 66 22.65 -0.25 2.50
CA PHE A 66 23.35 0.84 1.82
C PHE A 66 23.86 1.96 2.74
N TYR A 67 24.47 1.61 3.87
CA TYR A 67 25.55 2.46 4.39
C TYR A 67 26.66 1.58 4.92
N SER A 68 27.48 1.12 3.98
CA SER A 68 28.76 0.47 4.22
C SER A 68 29.55 1.23 5.28
N ALA A 69 29.91 0.54 6.36
CA ALA A 69 31.10 0.87 7.11
C ALA A 69 32.29 0.35 6.30
N SER A 70 33.04 1.25 5.67
CA SER A 70 34.48 1.19 5.40
C SER A 70 34.92 2.56 4.89
#